data_AF-A0A5B0P1L7-F1
#
_entry.id   AF-A0A5B0P1L7-F1
#
_cell.length_a   1.000
_cell.length_b   1.000
_cell.length_c   1.000
_cell.angle_alpha   90.00
_cell.angle_beta   90.00
_cell.angle_gamma   90.00
#
_symmetry.space_group_name_H-M   'P 1'
#
loop_
_entity.id
_entity.type
_entity.pdbx_description
1 polymer ?
#
loop_
_entity_poly.entity_id
_entity_poly.type
_entity_poly.pdbx_seq_one_letter_code
_entity_poly.pdbx_strand_id
1 'polypeptide(L)'
;MFLKTQRRDQVGGKFEVVTVNNGKDYQDLDQDQSIVSSANLDTQTTLGFTLPTRNIFWSVGGSPPFNPDLTTPYNTNEPYLEWLTYILGQPQAQIPKVITTSYGDNEQTVPLSYARRVCKGFAALGARGVSVIFSSGDFGVGKTGFCYANDGQQLALIGATENFFPEVAVSEGGPGGFNSGGGFSNYFATPKWQKNQVQRYLNYLGPQTYNGLYNRTGRGFPDVSAQGAKYVIAWQQSFLTVGGTSASAPTFASIIALLNDYSMSLGGPSLGYLNPWLYSEGYRGLNDVIGGSSSGCNTTGFAAIRGWDPVTGLGTPNFRKLQRLIQPWSMAMAQQNSRF
;
A
#
# COMPACT_ATOMS: atom_id res chain seq x y z
N MET A 1 4.00 -25.35 -1.55
CA MET A 1 2.61 -25.84 -1.43
C MET A 1 1.65 -24.99 -2.24
N PHE A 2 1.47 -23.71 -1.90
CA PHE A 2 0.57 -22.73 -2.55
C PHE A 2 0.31 -22.94 -4.07
N LEU A 3 1.35 -22.86 -4.92
CA LEU A 3 1.20 -22.97 -6.39
C LEU A 3 0.53 -24.30 -6.82
N LYS A 4 0.81 -25.42 -6.15
CA LYS A 4 0.18 -26.73 -6.44
C LYS A 4 -1.34 -26.73 -6.22
N THR A 5 -1.87 -25.79 -5.43
CA THR A 5 -3.30 -25.68 -5.14
C THR A 5 -3.94 -24.51 -5.87
N GLN A 6 -3.36 -23.31 -5.75
CA GLN A 6 -3.96 -22.03 -6.16
C GLN A 6 -3.55 -21.55 -7.57
N ARG A 7 -2.40 -22.01 -8.09
CA ARG A 7 -1.90 -21.67 -9.44
C ARG A 7 -1.33 -22.93 -10.12
N ARG A 8 -2.22 -23.89 -10.38
CA ARG A 8 -1.87 -25.20 -10.96
C ARG A 8 -1.23 -25.08 -12.35
N ASP A 9 -1.48 -23.98 -13.05
CA ASP A 9 -0.87 -23.60 -14.32
C ASP A 9 0.61 -23.15 -14.17
N GLN A 10 1.07 -22.84 -12.96
CA GLN A 10 2.41 -22.35 -12.63
C GLN A 10 3.15 -23.26 -11.63
N VAL A 11 2.85 -24.57 -11.60
CA VAL A 11 3.60 -25.50 -10.74
C VAL A 11 5.07 -25.53 -11.19
N GLY A 12 5.97 -25.18 -10.28
CA GLY A 12 7.40 -25.01 -10.59
C GLY A 12 7.82 -23.59 -10.97
N GLY A 13 6.86 -22.64 -10.99
CA GLY A 13 7.16 -21.21 -11.09
C GLY A 13 8.13 -20.77 -9.98
N LYS A 14 9.09 -19.91 -10.36
CA LYS A 14 10.17 -19.43 -9.49
C LYS A 14 10.00 -17.95 -9.19
N PHE A 15 10.52 -17.54 -8.05
CA PHE A 15 10.75 -16.15 -7.69
C PHE A 15 12.22 -15.96 -7.29
N GLU A 16 12.60 -14.70 -7.13
CA GLU A 16 13.95 -14.30 -6.76
C GLU A 16 13.91 -13.64 -5.39
N VAL A 17 14.86 -13.97 -4.52
CA VAL A 17 15.10 -13.26 -3.26
C VAL A 17 16.44 -12.55 -3.36
N VAL A 18 16.46 -11.27 -2.98
CA VAL A 18 17.66 -10.42 -2.98
C VAL A 18 17.86 -9.87 -1.59
N THR A 19 18.99 -10.18 -0.96
CA THR A 19 19.37 -9.61 0.33
C THR A 19 20.07 -8.27 0.13
N VAL A 20 19.67 -7.26 0.91
CA VAL A 20 20.22 -5.91 0.91
C VAL A 20 20.70 -5.59 2.31
N ASN A 21 21.91 -5.02 2.45
CA ASN A 21 22.49 -4.59 3.73
C ASN A 21 22.41 -5.66 4.85
N ASN A 22 22.86 -6.89 4.54
CA ASN A 22 22.81 -8.04 5.44
C ASN A 22 21.39 -8.47 5.87
N GLY A 23 20.37 -8.18 5.06
CA GLY A 23 19.04 -8.76 5.19
C GLY A 23 19.08 -10.29 5.17
N LYS A 24 18.19 -10.91 5.94
CA LYS A 24 18.17 -12.35 6.17
C LYS A 24 17.05 -13.02 5.39
N ASP A 25 17.38 -14.11 4.71
CA ASP A 25 16.40 -14.93 3.99
C ASP A 25 16.10 -16.20 4.80
N TYR A 26 15.03 -16.16 5.58
CA TYR A 26 14.60 -17.27 6.42
C TYR A 26 13.60 -18.16 5.68
N GLN A 27 14.10 -19.18 4.98
CA GLN A 27 13.28 -20.16 4.24
C GLN A 27 12.96 -21.43 5.05
N ASP A 28 13.47 -21.53 6.29
CA ASP A 28 13.24 -22.69 7.17
C ASP A 28 11.80 -22.74 7.70
N LEU A 29 11.28 -23.95 7.87
CA LEU A 29 9.89 -24.15 8.31
C LEU A 29 9.67 -23.83 9.80
N ASP A 30 10.70 -23.94 10.64
CA ASP A 30 10.61 -23.81 12.10
C ASP A 30 10.68 -22.36 12.61
N GLN A 31 10.55 -21.39 11.71
CA GLN A 31 10.59 -19.96 12.01
C GLN A 31 9.27 -19.45 12.59
N ASP A 32 9.35 -18.40 13.42
CA ASP A 32 8.19 -17.79 14.07
C ASP A 32 7.14 -17.32 13.04
N GLN A 33 5.89 -17.70 13.27
CA GLN A 33 4.76 -17.35 12.40
C GLN A 33 4.63 -15.83 12.21
N SER A 34 4.90 -15.03 13.24
CA SER A 34 4.82 -13.56 13.17
C SER A 34 5.79 -12.97 12.15
N ILE A 35 6.97 -13.56 11.99
CA ILE A 35 8.01 -13.12 11.05
C ILE A 35 7.67 -13.57 9.62
N VAL A 36 7.23 -14.82 9.46
CA VAL A 36 7.15 -15.46 8.13
C VAL A 36 5.75 -15.40 7.51
N SER A 37 4.69 -15.14 8.28
CA SER A 37 3.32 -15.02 7.75
C SER A 37 3.13 -13.82 6.83
N SER A 38 3.68 -12.65 7.17
CA SER A 38 3.63 -11.44 6.33
C SER A 38 4.40 -11.64 5.01
N ALA A 39 5.63 -12.14 5.09
CA ALA A 39 6.44 -12.46 3.90
C ALA A 39 5.76 -13.50 2.99
N ASN A 40 5.11 -14.52 3.57
CA ASN A 40 4.31 -15.49 2.81
C ASN A 40 3.05 -14.86 2.19
N LEU A 41 2.37 -13.95 2.88
CA LEU A 41 1.21 -13.24 2.36
C LEU A 41 1.58 -12.41 1.12
N ASP A 42 2.61 -11.57 1.22
CA ASP A 42 3.10 -10.76 0.10
C ASP A 42 3.52 -11.64 -1.08
N THR A 43 4.33 -12.66 -0.80
CA THR A 43 4.87 -13.58 -1.81
C THR A 43 3.77 -14.37 -2.51
N GLN A 44 2.85 -14.97 -1.76
CA GLN A 44 1.84 -15.85 -2.33
C GLN A 44 0.71 -15.06 -3.01
N THR A 45 0.40 -13.85 -2.53
CA THR A 45 -0.54 -12.94 -3.20
C THR A 45 0.01 -12.49 -4.55
N THR A 46 1.23 -11.93 -4.58
CA THR A 46 1.84 -11.44 -5.82
C THR A 46 2.06 -12.55 -6.84
N LEU A 47 2.58 -13.72 -6.43
CA LEU A 47 2.70 -14.88 -7.31
C LEU A 47 1.33 -15.41 -7.77
N GLY A 48 0.33 -15.38 -6.89
CA GLY A 48 -1.05 -15.77 -7.18
C GLY A 48 -1.64 -14.99 -8.35
N PHE A 49 -1.44 -13.68 -8.39
CA PHE A 49 -1.98 -12.83 -9.46
C PHE A 49 -1.08 -12.66 -10.68
N THR A 50 0.25 -12.56 -10.51
CA THR A 50 1.13 -12.01 -11.56
C THR A 50 1.95 -13.04 -12.33
N LEU A 51 2.11 -14.28 -11.86
CA LEU A 51 2.87 -15.29 -12.63
C LEU A 51 2.25 -15.50 -14.02
N PRO A 52 3.06 -15.55 -15.11
CA PRO A 52 4.51 -15.79 -15.12
C PRO A 52 5.42 -14.54 -15.05
N THR A 53 4.92 -13.34 -14.75
CA THR A 53 5.76 -12.14 -14.57
C THR A 53 6.83 -12.36 -13.49
N ARG A 54 8.07 -11.87 -13.71
CA ARG A 54 9.18 -11.98 -12.75
C ARG A 54 8.83 -11.26 -11.45
N ASN A 55 8.81 -12.01 -10.35
CA ASN A 55 8.65 -11.50 -8.99
C ASN A 55 10.01 -11.51 -8.27
N ILE A 56 10.32 -10.41 -7.58
CA ILE A 56 11.56 -10.20 -6.83
C ILE A 56 11.17 -9.75 -5.42
N PHE A 57 11.70 -10.41 -4.41
CA PHE A 57 11.48 -10.09 -3.00
C PHE A 57 12.78 -9.61 -2.38
N TRP A 58 12.76 -8.45 -1.72
CA TRP A 58 13.92 -7.90 -1.04
C TRP A 58 13.84 -8.15 0.46
N SER A 59 14.85 -8.82 1.01
CA SER A 59 15.08 -8.82 2.45
C SER A 59 16.12 -7.77 2.78
N VAL A 60 15.78 -6.81 3.64
CA VAL A 60 16.59 -5.61 3.90
C VAL A 60 17.00 -5.59 5.36
N GLY A 61 18.30 -5.61 5.61
CA GLY A 61 18.85 -5.41 6.94
C GLY A 61 19.14 -3.93 7.20
N GLY A 62 19.25 -3.55 8.46
CA GLY A 62 19.56 -2.19 8.88
C GLY A 62 18.80 -1.80 10.16
N SER A 63 19.04 -0.58 10.62
CA SER A 63 18.27 0.05 11.69
C SER A 63 18.35 1.56 11.44
N PRO A 64 17.23 2.22 11.06
CA PRO A 64 17.24 3.63 10.70
C PRO A 64 17.22 4.53 11.95
N PRO A 65 17.43 5.85 11.81
CA PRO A 65 17.16 6.82 12.86
C PRO A 65 15.72 6.73 13.40
N PHE A 66 15.55 6.97 14.70
CA PHE A 66 14.32 6.68 15.43
C PHE A 66 14.10 7.66 16.59
N ASN A 67 12.86 8.09 16.77
CA ASN A 67 12.36 8.76 17.95
C ASN A 67 11.42 7.78 18.69
N PRO A 68 11.64 7.44 19.96
CA PRO A 68 10.69 6.60 20.70
C PRO A 68 9.35 7.32 20.92
N ASP A 69 8.28 6.55 21.00
CA ASP A 69 6.96 7.00 21.48
C ASP A 69 6.37 5.98 22.49
N LEU A 70 5.16 6.24 23.00
CA LEU A 70 4.51 5.37 23.99
C LEU A 70 4.03 4.01 23.44
N THR A 71 3.81 3.89 22.13
CA THR A 71 3.47 2.62 21.46
C THR A 71 4.70 1.80 21.08
N THR A 72 5.77 2.50 20.75
CA THR A 72 6.97 1.99 20.10
C THR A 72 8.17 2.57 20.87
N PRO A 73 8.54 1.96 22.01
CA PRO A 73 9.65 2.43 22.84
C PRO A 73 11.03 1.95 22.34
N TYR A 74 11.05 0.96 21.44
CA TYR A 74 12.24 0.40 20.82
C TYR A 74 12.21 0.61 19.32
N ASN A 75 13.38 0.71 18.68
CA ASN A 75 13.47 0.99 17.26
C ASN A 75 12.97 -0.19 16.42
N THR A 76 11.74 -0.10 15.93
CA THR A 76 11.15 -0.98 14.92
C THR A 76 11.00 -0.28 13.57
N ASN A 77 11.59 0.90 13.37
CA ASN A 77 11.44 1.63 12.13
C ASN A 77 12.11 0.89 10.96
N GLU A 78 11.52 1.00 9.77
CA GLU A 78 11.97 0.26 8.60
C GLU A 78 13.20 0.87 7.90
N PRO A 79 14.20 0.05 7.48
CA PRO A 79 15.43 0.51 6.82
C PRO A 79 15.20 0.90 5.34
N TYR A 80 14.30 1.87 5.09
CA TYR A 80 13.92 2.30 3.75
C TYR A 80 15.07 2.97 2.99
N LEU A 81 16.00 3.66 3.64
CA LEU A 81 17.13 4.30 2.95
C LEU A 81 18.17 3.31 2.44
N GLU A 82 18.35 2.20 3.14
CA GLU A 82 19.22 1.09 2.79
C GLU A 82 18.70 0.46 1.49
N TRP A 83 17.40 0.15 1.45
CA TRP A 83 16.72 -0.33 0.25
C TRP A 83 16.70 0.70 -0.89
N LEU A 84 16.31 1.96 -0.60
CA LEU A 84 16.24 3.04 -1.59
C LEU A 84 17.60 3.30 -2.24
N THR A 85 18.69 3.27 -1.47
CA THR A 85 20.04 3.47 -1.98
C THR A 85 20.43 2.33 -2.91
N TYR A 86 20.13 1.08 -2.53
CA TYR A 86 20.35 -0.09 -3.40
C TYR A 86 19.56 -0.02 -4.71
N ILE A 87 18.23 0.20 -4.64
CA ILE A 87 17.36 0.13 -5.83
C ILE A 87 17.56 1.33 -6.76
N LEU A 88 17.79 2.54 -6.23
CA LEU A 88 18.11 3.71 -7.07
C LEU A 88 19.46 3.58 -7.77
N GLY A 89 20.41 2.82 -7.19
CA GLY A 89 21.67 2.47 -7.83
C GLY A 89 21.55 1.50 -9.01
N GLN A 90 20.41 0.81 -9.17
CA GLN A 90 20.24 -0.18 -10.24
C GLN A 90 20.01 0.46 -11.62
N PRO A 91 20.48 -0.17 -12.72
CA PRO A 91 20.15 0.22 -14.09
C PRO A 91 18.63 0.23 -14.35
N GLN A 92 18.15 1.12 -15.22
CA GLN A 92 16.71 1.28 -15.51
C GLN A 92 16.01 0.00 -16.02
N ALA A 93 16.75 -0.88 -16.68
CA ALA A 93 16.26 -2.19 -17.14
C ALA A 93 16.10 -3.21 -16.02
N GLN A 94 16.77 -3.02 -14.87
CA GLN A 94 16.73 -3.94 -13.73
C GLN A 94 15.73 -3.53 -12.63
N ILE A 95 15.22 -2.28 -12.66
CA ILE A 95 14.20 -1.82 -11.71
C ILE A 95 12.79 -2.27 -12.18
N PRO A 96 12.05 -3.05 -11.35
CA PRO A 96 10.65 -3.41 -11.63
C PRO A 96 9.74 -2.20 -11.75
N LYS A 97 8.67 -2.31 -12.55
CA LYS A 97 7.74 -1.18 -12.80
C LYS A 97 6.65 -1.03 -11.75
N VAL A 98 6.52 -2.03 -10.87
CA VAL A 98 5.69 -1.98 -9.66
C VAL A 98 6.50 -2.55 -8.51
N ILE A 99 6.40 -1.90 -7.35
CA ILE A 99 7.02 -2.32 -6.10
C ILE A 99 5.95 -2.17 -5.01
N THR A 100 5.77 -3.22 -4.22
CA THR A 100 4.86 -3.23 -3.06
C THR A 100 5.66 -3.46 -1.79
N THR A 101 5.20 -2.88 -0.69
CA THR A 101 5.68 -3.19 0.66
C THR A 101 4.53 -3.19 1.63
N SER A 102 4.54 -4.15 2.54
CA SER A 102 3.55 -4.31 3.60
C SER A 102 4.07 -3.82 4.96
N TYR A 103 5.26 -3.21 4.96
CA TYR A 103 5.90 -2.58 6.11
C TYR A 103 5.56 -1.09 6.21
N GLY A 104 5.61 -0.52 7.42
CA GLY A 104 5.37 0.90 7.66
C GLY A 104 5.49 1.30 9.13
N ASP A 105 5.82 2.58 9.35
CA ASP A 105 6.14 3.16 10.66
C ASP A 105 5.07 4.14 11.15
N ASN A 106 5.00 4.37 12.46
CA ASN A 106 4.38 5.58 13.00
C ASN A 106 5.17 6.80 12.48
N GLU A 107 4.55 7.73 11.74
CA GLU A 107 5.30 8.89 11.18
C GLU A 107 6.07 9.69 12.26
N GLN A 108 5.58 9.74 13.51
CA GLN A 108 6.28 10.39 14.62
C GLN A 108 7.56 9.68 15.09
N THR A 109 7.65 8.35 14.95
CA THR A 109 8.86 7.61 15.32
C THR A 109 9.96 7.77 14.28
N VAL A 110 9.61 8.18 13.06
CA VAL A 110 10.54 8.48 11.98
C VAL A 110 11.00 9.93 12.09
N PRO A 111 12.29 10.23 12.26
CA PRO A 111 12.76 11.61 12.27
C PRO A 111 12.43 12.33 10.95
N LEU A 112 11.84 13.52 11.03
CA LEU A 112 11.38 14.32 9.86
C LEU A 112 12.43 14.48 8.75
N SER A 113 13.72 14.56 9.10
CA SER A 113 14.83 14.59 8.14
C SER A 113 14.97 13.28 7.34
N TYR A 114 14.84 12.13 8.01
CA TYR A 114 14.81 10.80 7.40
C TYR A 114 13.56 10.63 6.53
N ALA A 115 12.37 10.94 7.05
CA ALA A 115 11.10 10.88 6.31
C ALA A 115 11.16 11.72 5.00
N ARG A 116 11.70 12.94 5.06
CA ARG A 116 11.91 13.80 3.87
C ARG A 116 12.93 13.22 2.89
N ARG A 117 13.98 12.53 3.36
CA ARG A 117 14.99 11.88 2.49
C ARG A 117 14.41 10.63 1.82
N VAL A 118 13.66 9.81 2.56
CA VAL A 118 12.92 8.64 2.06
C VAL A 118 11.88 9.05 1.00
N CYS A 119 11.05 10.05 1.31
CA CYS A 119 10.05 10.61 0.39
C CYS A 119 10.67 11.07 -0.95
N LYS A 120 11.82 11.73 -0.92
CA LYS A 120 12.57 12.11 -2.13
C LYS A 120 13.08 10.90 -2.92
N GLY A 121 13.42 9.79 -2.25
CA GLY A 121 13.79 8.53 -2.89
C GLY A 121 12.61 7.87 -3.63
N PHE A 122 11.42 7.83 -3.00
CA PHE A 122 10.20 7.36 -3.68
C PHE A 122 9.80 8.27 -4.86
N ALA A 123 9.96 9.58 -4.73
CA ALA A 123 9.76 10.51 -5.84
C ALA A 123 10.73 10.24 -7.01
N ALA A 124 11.98 9.90 -6.73
CA ALA A 124 12.96 9.52 -7.74
C ALA A 124 12.61 8.17 -8.44
N LEU A 125 12.06 7.19 -7.70
CA LEU A 125 11.51 5.97 -8.31
C LEU A 125 10.29 6.27 -9.18
N GLY A 126 9.36 7.11 -8.71
CA GLY A 126 8.20 7.57 -9.48
C GLY A 126 8.58 8.24 -10.79
N ALA A 127 9.59 9.11 -10.77
CA ALA A 127 10.17 9.76 -11.96
C ALA A 127 10.85 8.76 -12.92
N ARG A 128 11.25 7.58 -12.45
CA ARG A 128 11.78 6.47 -13.25
C ARG A 128 10.69 5.51 -13.74
N GLY A 129 9.41 5.90 -13.67
CA GLY A 129 8.28 5.12 -14.20
C GLY A 129 7.90 3.92 -13.33
N VAL A 130 8.19 3.97 -12.02
CA VAL A 130 7.86 2.93 -11.04
C VAL A 130 6.65 3.33 -10.20
N SER A 131 5.68 2.43 -10.06
CA SER A 131 4.62 2.54 -9.07
C SER A 131 5.10 1.93 -7.74
N VAL A 132 5.12 2.71 -6.65
CA VAL A 132 5.50 2.22 -5.31
C VAL A 132 4.28 2.27 -4.39
N ILE A 133 3.97 1.16 -3.74
CA ILE A 133 2.68 0.87 -3.07
C ILE A 133 2.97 0.37 -1.64
N PHE A 134 2.25 0.91 -0.64
CA PHE A 134 2.48 0.71 0.80
C PHE A 134 1.18 0.39 1.51
N SER A 135 1.14 -0.61 2.39
CA SER A 135 0.00 -0.85 3.31
C SER A 135 -0.33 0.38 4.18
N SER A 136 -1.54 0.48 4.75
CA SER A 136 -1.89 1.57 5.69
C SER A 136 -1.56 1.26 7.13
N GLY A 137 -1.45 0.00 7.50
CA GLY A 137 -1.51 -0.43 8.89
C GLY A 137 -2.95 -0.73 9.33
N ASP A 138 -3.06 -1.56 10.36
CA ASP A 138 -4.27 -2.35 10.62
C ASP A 138 -5.02 -1.91 11.90
N PHE A 139 -4.74 -0.70 12.38
CA PHE A 139 -5.22 -0.16 13.66
C PHE A 139 -6.18 1.04 13.51
N GLY A 140 -6.79 1.23 12.33
CA GLY A 140 -7.68 2.37 12.08
C GLY A 140 -6.95 3.72 12.20
N VAL A 141 -7.55 4.68 12.90
CA VAL A 141 -6.85 5.93 13.28
C VAL A 141 -5.73 5.72 14.29
N GLY A 142 -5.69 4.59 15.01
CA GLY A 142 -4.65 4.24 15.96
C GLY A 142 -5.12 3.29 17.07
N LYS A 143 -4.17 2.62 17.72
CA LYS A 143 -4.44 1.61 18.74
C LYS A 143 -5.10 2.20 19.99
N THR A 144 -6.24 1.62 20.38
CA THR A 144 -6.99 1.96 21.59
C THR A 144 -6.09 2.08 22.84
N GLY A 145 -6.22 3.20 23.55
CA GLY A 145 -5.45 3.50 24.76
C GLY A 145 -4.09 4.20 24.52
N PHE A 146 -3.59 4.23 23.28
CA PHE A 146 -2.25 4.75 22.96
C PHE A 146 -2.26 5.89 21.93
N CYS A 147 -3.38 6.60 21.78
CA CYS A 147 -3.51 7.68 20.80
C CYS A 147 -3.03 9.02 21.35
N TYR A 148 -1.78 9.01 21.82
CA TYR A 148 -1.02 10.18 22.19
C TYR A 148 0.19 10.21 21.26
N ALA A 149 0.28 11.27 20.47
CA ALA A 149 1.53 11.56 19.79
C ALA A 149 2.46 12.35 20.72
N ASN A 150 3.75 12.34 20.40
CA ASN A 150 4.78 13.12 21.09
C ASN A 150 4.48 14.63 21.02
N ASP A 151 3.65 15.08 20.08
CA ASP A 151 3.09 16.43 19.92
C ASP A 151 1.55 16.51 19.80
N GLY A 152 0.86 15.40 19.48
CA GLY A 152 -0.61 15.27 19.58
C GLY A 152 -1.43 14.84 18.33
N GLN A 153 -0.83 14.47 17.19
CA GLN A 153 -1.56 14.10 15.95
C GLN A 153 -1.05 12.79 15.25
N GLN A 154 -1.85 12.09 14.42
CA GLN A 154 -1.60 10.68 13.96
C GLN A 154 -1.64 10.40 12.41
N LEU A 155 -1.17 9.19 11.97
CA LEU A 155 -0.78 8.87 10.57
C LEU A 155 -0.79 7.39 10.10
N ALA A 156 -0.77 7.14 8.77
CA ALA A 156 -0.75 5.83 8.06
C ALA A 156 -0.66 5.95 6.48
N LEU A 157 -0.87 4.85 5.70
CA LEU A 157 -0.89 4.81 4.19
C LEU A 157 -2.09 4.09 3.47
N ILE A 158 -1.99 2.96 2.72
CA ILE A 158 -3.08 2.40 1.82
C ILE A 158 -4.02 1.32 2.44
N GLY A 159 -5.35 1.54 2.39
CA GLY A 159 -6.39 0.86 3.19
C GLY A 159 -6.95 -0.48 2.66
N ALA A 160 -7.82 -1.09 3.47
CA ALA A 160 -8.37 -2.44 3.24
C ALA A 160 -9.91 -2.50 3.28
N THR A 161 -10.47 -3.43 2.51
CA THR A 161 -11.90 -3.76 2.48
C THR A 161 -12.19 -5.22 2.89
N GLU A 162 -13.43 -5.48 3.30
CA GLU A 162 -13.99 -6.81 3.52
C GLU A 162 -15.36 -6.96 2.85
N ASN A 163 -15.83 -8.22 2.80
CA ASN A 163 -17.03 -8.64 2.07
C ASN A 163 -16.93 -8.38 0.55
N PHE A 164 -18.00 -8.73 -0.18
CA PHE A 164 -18.09 -8.56 -1.64
C PHE A 164 -19.38 -7.85 -2.08
N PHE A 165 -20.47 -7.99 -1.32
CA PHE A 165 -21.75 -7.36 -1.64
C PHE A 165 -22.60 -7.13 -0.37
N PRO A 166 -22.63 -5.91 0.20
CA PRO A 166 -21.75 -4.79 -0.13
C PRO A 166 -20.28 -5.09 0.21
N GLU A 167 -19.36 -4.46 -0.52
CA GLU A 167 -17.96 -4.28 -0.06
C GLU A 167 -17.93 -3.09 0.91
N VAL A 168 -17.22 -3.24 2.02
CA VAL A 168 -17.12 -2.24 3.12
C VAL A 168 -15.67 -2.15 3.60
N ALA A 169 -15.32 -1.09 4.33
CA ALA A 169 -14.04 -1.03 5.04
C ALA A 169 -13.93 -2.19 6.05
N VAL A 170 -12.73 -2.76 6.20
CA VAL A 170 -12.46 -3.79 7.23
C VAL A 170 -12.78 -3.30 8.64
N SER A 171 -13.27 -4.20 9.49
CA SER A 171 -13.59 -3.91 10.88
C SER A 171 -13.11 -5.00 11.85
N GLU A 172 -12.82 -4.62 13.09
CA GLU A 172 -12.49 -5.57 14.19
C GLU A 172 -13.58 -6.63 14.43
N GLY A 173 -14.85 -6.27 14.23
CA GLY A 173 -15.99 -7.20 14.34
C GLY A 173 -16.30 -8.00 13.06
N GLY A 174 -15.58 -7.74 11.96
CA GLY A 174 -15.85 -8.30 10.65
C GLY A 174 -14.95 -9.48 10.28
N PRO A 175 -15.10 -10.05 9.06
CA PRO A 175 -14.24 -11.11 8.54
C PRO A 175 -12.74 -10.79 8.55
N GLY A 176 -12.35 -9.52 8.43
CA GLY A 176 -10.97 -9.06 8.54
C GLY A 176 -10.42 -9.22 9.96
N GLY A 177 -11.15 -8.71 10.95
CA GLY A 177 -10.72 -8.72 12.36
C GLY A 177 -9.75 -7.59 12.73
N PHE A 178 -9.73 -6.51 11.94
CA PHE A 178 -8.87 -5.34 12.12
C PHE A 178 -9.49 -4.11 11.43
N ASN A 179 -9.02 -2.89 11.73
CA ASN A 179 -9.58 -1.64 11.19
C ASN A 179 -8.66 -0.99 10.15
N SER A 180 -9.21 -0.46 9.06
CA SER A 180 -8.42 0.12 7.95
C SER A 180 -7.69 1.39 8.37
N GLY A 181 -6.35 1.39 8.30
CA GLY A 181 -5.55 2.59 8.59
C GLY A 181 -5.93 3.78 7.70
N GLY A 182 -6.17 4.94 8.32
CA GLY A 182 -6.71 6.12 7.62
C GLY A 182 -6.61 7.42 8.42
N GLY A 183 -6.34 8.56 7.76
CA GLY A 183 -6.06 9.84 8.42
C GLY A 183 -5.33 10.89 7.57
N PHE A 184 -4.53 11.76 8.21
CA PHE A 184 -3.89 12.94 7.58
C PHE A 184 -2.47 13.21 8.13
N SER A 185 -1.50 13.52 7.26
CA SER A 185 -0.08 13.66 7.64
C SER A 185 0.29 14.94 8.40
N ASN A 186 1.20 14.82 9.37
CA ASN A 186 1.77 15.91 10.16
C ASN A 186 2.96 16.54 9.44
N TYR A 187 3.76 15.72 8.74
CA TYR A 187 5.00 16.14 8.07
C TYR A 187 4.78 16.64 6.64
N PHE A 188 3.78 16.09 5.93
CA PHE A 188 3.55 16.32 4.50
C PHE A 188 2.19 16.97 4.27
N ALA A 189 2.20 18.20 3.72
CA ALA A 189 0.99 18.94 3.39
C ALA A 189 0.18 18.28 2.24
N THR A 190 -1.12 18.58 2.16
CA THR A 190 -2.01 18.07 1.11
C THR A 190 -1.47 18.38 -0.30
N PRO A 191 -1.16 17.38 -1.14
CA PRO A 191 -0.64 17.62 -2.48
C PRO A 191 -1.73 18.15 -3.42
N LYS A 192 -1.32 18.91 -4.45
CA LYS A 192 -2.23 19.63 -5.37
C LYS A 192 -3.31 18.74 -5.99
N TRP A 193 -2.97 17.50 -6.37
CA TRP A 193 -3.91 16.53 -6.96
C TRP A 193 -4.96 16.02 -5.96
N GLN A 194 -4.69 16.08 -4.65
CA GLN A 194 -5.61 15.63 -3.60
C GLN A 194 -6.52 16.73 -3.05
N LYS A 195 -6.10 17.99 -3.18
CA LYS A 195 -6.66 19.14 -2.43
C LYS A 195 -8.19 19.22 -2.47
N ASN A 196 -8.81 19.01 -3.63
CA ASN A 196 -10.27 19.09 -3.79
C ASN A 196 -10.99 17.95 -3.05
N GLN A 197 -10.42 16.74 -3.05
CA GLN A 197 -10.97 15.58 -2.36
C GLN A 197 -10.86 15.70 -0.84
N VAL A 198 -9.69 16.13 -0.35
CA VAL A 198 -9.48 16.42 1.08
C VAL A 198 -10.41 17.54 1.56
N GLN A 199 -10.51 18.65 0.83
CA GLN A 199 -11.41 19.75 1.21
C GLN A 199 -12.88 19.29 1.26
N ARG A 200 -13.32 18.48 0.29
CA ARG A 200 -14.67 17.89 0.26
C ARG A 200 -14.93 17.03 1.51
N TYR A 201 -13.98 16.17 1.89
CA TYR A 201 -14.11 15.34 3.09
C TYR A 201 -14.10 16.18 4.38
N LEU A 202 -13.21 17.18 4.48
CA LEU A 202 -13.14 18.09 5.64
C LEU A 202 -14.38 18.99 5.79
N ASN A 203 -15.09 19.27 4.70
CA ASN A 203 -16.38 19.97 4.72
C ASN A 203 -17.49 19.05 5.25
N TYR A 204 -17.49 17.76 4.88
CA TYR A 204 -18.42 16.75 5.43
C TYR A 204 -18.18 16.54 6.93
N LEU A 205 -16.91 16.34 7.33
CA LEU A 205 -16.52 16.09 8.71
C LEU A 205 -16.77 17.29 9.64
N GLY A 206 -16.79 18.51 9.08
CA GLY A 206 -16.92 19.75 9.81
C GLY A 206 -15.63 20.16 10.55
N PRO A 207 -15.63 21.32 11.24
CA PRO A 207 -14.46 21.82 11.96
C PRO A 207 -14.32 21.27 13.40
N GLN A 208 -15.40 20.78 14.01
CA GLN A 208 -15.42 20.36 15.42
C GLN A 208 -15.06 18.88 15.62
N THR A 209 -15.42 18.01 14.69
CA THR A 209 -15.20 16.57 14.80
C THR A 209 -13.71 16.26 14.82
N TYR A 210 -13.26 15.63 15.90
CA TYR A 210 -11.85 15.32 16.20
C TYR A 210 -10.91 16.53 16.16
N ASN A 211 -11.42 17.73 16.52
CA ASN A 211 -10.60 18.94 16.57
C ASN A 211 -9.35 18.75 17.46
N GLY A 212 -8.19 19.14 16.95
CA GLY A 212 -6.88 18.96 17.61
C GLY A 212 -6.24 17.58 17.44
N LEU A 213 -6.96 16.53 17.01
CA LEU A 213 -6.45 15.15 16.96
C LEU A 213 -5.79 14.76 15.62
N TYR A 214 -5.89 15.61 14.58
CA TYR A 214 -5.32 15.34 13.26
C TYR A 214 -4.97 16.63 12.50
N ASN A 215 -3.98 16.53 11.61
CA ASN A 215 -3.59 17.67 10.79
C ASN A 215 -4.56 17.90 9.62
N ARG A 216 -5.46 18.88 9.76
CA ARG A 216 -6.38 19.31 8.68
C ARG A 216 -5.69 19.83 7.40
N THR A 217 -4.38 20.08 7.44
CA THR A 217 -3.58 20.52 6.27
C THR A 217 -2.72 19.40 5.67
N GLY A 218 -2.78 18.19 6.25
CA GLY A 218 -1.97 17.05 5.86
C GLY A 218 -2.38 16.40 4.54
N ARG A 219 -1.46 15.62 3.96
CA ARG A 219 -1.78 14.60 2.96
C ARG A 219 -2.72 13.59 3.60
N GLY A 220 -3.95 13.51 3.10
CA GLY A 220 -4.91 12.51 3.54
C GLY A 220 -4.55 11.13 2.97
N PHE A 221 -4.87 10.05 3.66
CA PHE A 221 -4.65 8.70 3.17
C PHE A 221 -5.74 7.76 3.71
N PRO A 222 -6.04 6.62 3.06
CA PRO A 222 -5.36 6.06 1.89
C PRO A 222 -5.66 6.74 0.55
N ASP A 223 -4.98 6.33 -0.52
CA ASP A 223 -5.32 6.74 -1.89
C ASP A 223 -6.35 5.82 -2.56
N VAL A 224 -6.30 4.54 -2.24
CA VAL A 224 -7.09 3.44 -2.80
C VAL A 224 -7.24 2.36 -1.72
N SER A 225 -7.99 1.31 -2.00
CA SER A 225 -8.06 0.11 -1.16
C SER A 225 -8.14 -1.17 -1.99
N ALA A 226 -8.02 -2.32 -1.34
CA ALA A 226 -8.35 -3.61 -1.91
C ALA A 226 -8.80 -4.58 -0.80
N GLN A 227 -9.28 -5.76 -1.17
CA GLN A 227 -9.67 -6.80 -0.23
C GLN A 227 -8.51 -7.13 0.73
N GLY A 228 -8.79 -7.09 2.03
CA GLY A 228 -7.83 -7.33 3.11
C GLY A 228 -8.22 -8.46 4.08
N ALA A 229 -9.34 -9.13 3.87
CA ALA A 229 -9.82 -10.21 4.74
C ALA A 229 -9.63 -11.61 4.14
N LYS A 230 -9.36 -12.59 5.01
CA LYS A 230 -9.39 -14.04 4.73
C LYS A 230 -8.53 -14.53 3.54
N TYR A 231 -7.34 -13.96 3.36
CA TYR A 231 -6.36 -14.45 2.38
C TYR A 231 -5.82 -15.81 2.81
N VAL A 232 -5.92 -16.81 1.94
CA VAL A 232 -5.41 -18.16 2.18
C VAL A 232 -3.92 -18.22 1.81
N ILE A 233 -3.07 -18.41 2.81
CA ILE A 233 -1.63 -18.66 2.63
C ILE A 233 -1.27 -20.09 3.02
N ALA A 234 -0.25 -20.65 2.38
CA ALA A 234 0.38 -21.90 2.77
C ALA A 234 1.59 -21.62 3.66
N TRP A 235 1.61 -22.19 4.87
CA TRP A 235 2.73 -22.08 5.82
C TRP A 235 2.85 -23.39 6.60
N GLN A 236 4.08 -23.82 6.92
CA GLN A 236 4.37 -25.12 7.56
C GLN A 236 3.60 -26.32 6.97
N GLN A 237 3.50 -26.39 5.63
CA GLN A 237 2.75 -27.43 4.90
C GLN A 237 1.23 -27.49 5.22
N SER A 238 0.68 -26.44 5.82
CA SER A 238 -0.74 -26.26 6.10
C SER A 238 -1.30 -25.05 5.34
N PHE A 239 -2.63 -24.88 5.32
CA PHE A 239 -3.28 -23.64 4.90
C PHE A 239 -3.86 -22.92 6.11
N LEU A 240 -3.68 -21.60 6.16
CA LEU A 240 -4.30 -20.73 7.15
C LEU A 240 -4.78 -19.43 6.51
N THR A 241 -5.73 -18.75 7.16
CA THR A 241 -6.24 -17.45 6.70
C THR A 241 -5.56 -16.32 7.44
N VAL A 242 -4.98 -15.38 6.71
CA VAL A 242 -4.49 -14.10 7.21
C VAL A 242 -5.35 -12.95 6.69
N GLY A 243 -5.09 -11.75 7.19
CA GLY A 243 -5.65 -10.50 6.69
C GLY A 243 -4.62 -9.38 6.83
N GLY A 244 -5.11 -8.15 6.79
CA GLY A 244 -4.32 -6.94 6.91
C GLY A 244 -4.31 -6.12 5.62
N THR A 245 -3.97 -4.86 5.74
CA THR A 245 -3.64 -3.98 4.60
C THR A 245 -2.39 -4.49 3.86
N SER A 246 -1.59 -5.32 4.52
CA SER A 246 -0.56 -6.19 3.94
C SER A 246 -1.08 -7.18 2.89
N ALA A 247 -2.37 -7.55 2.88
CA ALA A 247 -2.96 -8.30 1.77
C ALA A 247 -3.44 -7.38 0.64
N SER A 248 -3.86 -6.16 0.99
CA SER A 248 -4.42 -5.16 0.08
C SER A 248 -3.36 -4.55 -0.83
N ALA A 249 -2.19 -4.20 -0.28
CA ALA A 249 -1.07 -3.63 -1.02
C ALA A 249 -0.56 -4.52 -2.18
N PRO A 250 -0.15 -5.80 -1.96
CA PRO A 250 0.26 -6.69 -3.03
C PRO A 250 -0.85 -7.01 -4.03
N THR A 251 -2.12 -7.00 -3.60
CA THR A 251 -3.28 -7.19 -4.49
C THR A 251 -3.45 -6.01 -5.45
N PHE A 252 -3.42 -4.78 -4.93
CA PHE A 252 -3.47 -3.58 -5.78
C PHE A 252 -2.23 -3.50 -6.70
N ALA A 253 -1.04 -3.79 -6.17
CA ALA A 253 0.20 -3.83 -6.94
C ALA A 253 0.15 -4.86 -8.09
N SER A 254 -0.43 -6.03 -7.85
CA SER A 254 -0.61 -7.05 -8.88
C SER A 254 -1.52 -6.55 -10.02
N ILE A 255 -2.58 -5.83 -9.69
CA ILE A 255 -3.46 -5.21 -10.70
C ILE A 255 -2.73 -4.13 -11.50
N ILE A 256 -1.90 -3.29 -10.87
CA ILE A 256 -1.05 -2.32 -11.58
C ILE A 256 -0.01 -3.02 -12.45
N ALA A 257 0.55 -4.16 -12.03
CA ALA A 257 1.48 -4.95 -12.84
C ALA A 257 0.82 -5.48 -14.12
N LEU A 258 -0.40 -6.02 -14.01
CA LEU A 258 -1.20 -6.47 -15.17
C LEU A 258 -1.64 -5.31 -16.08
N LEU A 259 -1.86 -4.11 -15.53
CA LEU A 259 -2.14 -2.90 -16.32
C LEU A 259 -0.88 -2.37 -17.03
N ASN A 260 0.29 -2.48 -16.41
CA ASN A 260 1.58 -2.19 -17.04
C ASN A 260 1.87 -3.16 -18.19
N ASP A 261 1.67 -4.47 -17.98
CA ASP A 261 1.80 -5.50 -19.02
C ASP A 261 0.89 -5.20 -20.23
N TYR A 262 -0.39 -4.89 -19.97
CA TYR A 262 -1.33 -4.47 -21.00
C TYR A 262 -0.85 -3.20 -21.75
N SER A 263 -0.42 -2.16 -21.03
CA SER A 263 0.12 -0.93 -21.63
C SER A 263 1.32 -1.24 -22.54
N MET A 264 2.24 -2.07 -22.07
CA MET A 264 3.44 -2.48 -22.80
C MET A 264 3.13 -3.35 -24.02
N SER A 265 2.09 -4.20 -23.96
CA SER A 265 1.60 -4.97 -25.11
C SER A 265 1.09 -4.08 -26.27
N LEU A 266 0.70 -2.83 -25.96
CA LEU A 266 0.29 -1.81 -26.92
C LEU A 266 1.44 -0.91 -27.37
N GLY A 267 2.69 -1.18 -26.92
CA GLY A 267 3.86 -0.33 -27.12
C GLY A 267 3.95 0.89 -26.19
N GLY A 268 3.05 0.99 -25.20
CA GLY A 268 3.01 2.07 -24.22
C GLY A 268 3.99 1.85 -23.05
N PRO A 269 4.30 2.91 -22.27
CA PRO A 269 5.15 2.82 -21.08
C PRO A 269 4.38 2.26 -19.87
N SER A 270 5.10 2.01 -18.77
CA SER A 270 4.49 1.76 -17.46
C SER A 270 3.81 3.02 -16.90
N LEU A 271 2.77 2.82 -16.08
CA LEU A 271 1.95 3.86 -15.47
C LEU A 271 2.73 4.76 -14.48
N GLY A 272 3.77 4.23 -13.86
CA GLY A 272 4.67 5.00 -12.99
C GLY A 272 3.99 5.61 -11.76
N TYR A 273 4.16 6.92 -11.54
CA TYR A 273 3.58 7.61 -10.40
C TYR A 273 2.06 7.82 -10.56
N LEU A 274 1.28 6.97 -9.88
CA LEU A 274 -0.15 6.82 -10.13
C LEU A 274 -1.02 7.98 -9.62
N ASN A 275 -0.67 8.61 -8.48
CA ASN A 275 -1.60 9.46 -7.73
C ASN A 275 -2.22 10.61 -8.54
N PRO A 276 -1.47 11.41 -9.34
CA PRO A 276 -2.08 12.48 -10.12
C PRO A 276 -3.11 11.97 -11.14
N TRP A 277 -2.88 10.78 -11.71
CA TRP A 277 -3.82 10.14 -12.64
C TRP A 277 -5.02 9.52 -11.90
N LEU A 278 -4.81 8.84 -10.78
CA LEU A 278 -5.88 8.25 -9.97
C LEU A 278 -6.90 9.31 -9.54
N TYR A 279 -6.44 10.47 -9.04
CA TYR A 279 -7.31 11.54 -8.57
C TYR A 279 -7.94 12.41 -9.67
N SER A 280 -7.51 12.27 -10.93
CA SER A 280 -8.07 13.02 -12.07
C SER A 280 -8.98 12.17 -12.96
N GLU A 281 -8.59 10.94 -13.32
CA GLU A 281 -9.34 10.06 -14.22
C GLU A 281 -9.44 8.61 -13.71
N GLY A 282 -8.39 8.09 -13.05
CA GLY A 282 -8.33 6.69 -12.61
C GLY A 282 -9.43 6.31 -11.61
N TYR A 283 -9.95 7.25 -10.82
CA TYR A 283 -11.07 7.02 -9.88
C TYR A 283 -12.33 6.46 -10.57
N ARG A 284 -12.56 6.77 -11.85
CA ARG A 284 -13.67 6.19 -12.63
C ARG A 284 -13.52 4.68 -12.82
N GLY A 285 -12.31 4.17 -12.66
CA GLY A 285 -11.95 2.77 -12.74
C GLY A 285 -12.04 2.03 -11.41
N LEU A 286 -12.40 2.71 -10.33
CA LEU A 286 -12.52 2.14 -9.00
C LEU A 286 -13.98 1.87 -8.63
N ASN A 287 -14.21 1.13 -7.54
CA ASN A 287 -15.52 0.96 -6.92
C ASN A 287 -15.50 1.72 -5.59
N ASP A 288 -16.41 2.68 -5.46
CA ASP A 288 -16.55 3.59 -4.32
C ASP A 288 -17.07 2.83 -3.09
N VAL A 289 -16.32 2.83 -1.99
CA VAL A 289 -16.63 2.05 -0.77
C VAL A 289 -17.18 3.00 0.28
N ILE A 290 -18.49 2.92 0.52
CA ILE A 290 -19.24 3.96 1.25
C ILE A 290 -19.75 3.51 2.62
N GLY A 291 -19.16 2.47 3.19
CA GLY A 291 -19.58 1.86 4.45
C GLY A 291 -18.40 1.35 5.28
N GLY A 292 -18.53 1.46 6.60
CA GLY A 292 -17.47 1.20 7.56
C GLY A 292 -16.72 2.47 7.98
N SER A 293 -15.69 2.32 8.82
CA SER A 293 -14.91 3.44 9.37
C SER A 293 -13.51 3.00 9.81
N SER A 294 -12.57 3.94 9.92
CA SER A 294 -11.22 3.70 10.47
C SER A 294 -11.22 3.68 12.00
N SER A 295 -12.12 2.89 12.60
CA SER A 295 -12.30 2.81 14.07
C SER A 295 -11.00 2.56 14.82
N GLY A 296 -10.82 3.25 15.94
CA GLY A 296 -9.58 3.24 16.72
C GLY A 296 -9.58 4.35 17.77
N CYS A 297 -8.58 4.36 18.66
CA CYS A 297 -8.42 5.41 19.66
C CYS A 297 -9.61 5.63 20.63
N ASN A 298 -10.42 4.60 20.92
CA ASN A 298 -11.73 4.76 21.58
C ASN A 298 -12.72 5.69 20.83
N THR A 299 -12.56 5.83 19.53
CA THR A 299 -13.44 6.60 18.64
C THR A 299 -13.94 5.72 17.48
N THR A 300 -14.99 6.18 16.80
CA THR A 300 -15.43 5.55 15.53
C THR A 300 -14.49 5.83 14.36
N GLY A 301 -13.44 6.64 14.54
CA GLY A 301 -12.53 7.05 13.48
C GLY A 301 -13.20 7.90 12.41
N PHE A 302 -12.58 7.96 11.22
CA PHE A 302 -13.17 8.58 10.05
C PHE A 302 -14.18 7.64 9.39
N ALA A 303 -15.25 8.16 8.79
CA ALA A 303 -16.27 7.36 8.14
C ALA A 303 -15.98 7.18 6.65
N ALA A 304 -16.23 5.98 6.11
CA ALA A 304 -16.21 5.76 4.68
C ALA A 304 -17.44 6.43 4.04
N ILE A 305 -17.25 7.22 2.98
CA ILE A 305 -18.32 8.01 2.33
C ILE A 305 -18.11 8.08 0.82
N ARG A 306 -19.18 8.33 0.06
CA ARG A 306 -19.11 8.53 -1.40
C ARG A 306 -17.96 9.45 -1.81
N GLY A 307 -17.08 9.00 -2.70
CA GLY A 307 -15.88 9.69 -3.17
C GLY A 307 -14.67 9.42 -2.28
N TRP A 308 -13.60 10.23 -2.37
CA TRP A 308 -12.41 9.99 -1.54
C TRP A 308 -12.68 10.14 -0.04
N ASP A 309 -12.28 9.17 0.76
CA ASP A 309 -12.27 9.24 2.22
C ASP A 309 -10.95 8.73 2.85
N PRO A 310 -10.63 9.12 4.09
CA PRO A 310 -9.49 8.61 4.84
C PRO A 310 -9.83 7.30 5.58
N VAL A 311 -10.39 6.33 4.86
CA VAL A 311 -10.61 4.93 5.31
C VAL A 311 -10.28 3.95 4.19
N THR A 312 -10.79 4.21 2.98
CA THR A 312 -10.71 3.36 1.77
C THR A 312 -10.23 4.11 0.54
N GLY A 313 -10.09 5.45 0.64
CA GLY A 313 -9.47 6.28 -0.39
C GLY A 313 -10.43 6.50 -1.54
N LEU A 314 -9.94 6.35 -2.77
CA LEU A 314 -10.79 6.34 -3.97
C LEU A 314 -11.51 4.98 -4.21
N GLY A 315 -11.37 4.02 -3.29
CA GLY A 315 -12.01 2.71 -3.36
C GLY A 315 -11.19 1.62 -4.08
N THR A 316 -11.87 0.53 -4.48
CA THR A 316 -11.22 -0.72 -4.91
C THR A 316 -11.05 -0.86 -6.43
N PRO A 317 -9.98 -1.50 -6.92
CA PRO A 317 -9.67 -1.54 -8.35
C PRO A 317 -10.60 -2.45 -9.17
N ASN A 318 -11.30 -1.89 -10.16
CA ASN A 318 -11.94 -2.67 -11.20
C ASN A 318 -11.03 -2.76 -12.44
N PHE A 319 -10.27 -3.86 -12.56
CA PHE A 319 -9.30 -4.06 -13.65
C PHE A 319 -9.88 -3.75 -15.04
N ARG A 320 -11.10 -4.21 -15.35
CA ARG A 320 -11.72 -4.00 -16.66
C ARG A 320 -12.15 -2.55 -16.92
N LYS A 321 -12.40 -1.74 -15.89
CA LYS A 321 -12.61 -0.29 -16.07
C LYS A 321 -11.26 0.42 -16.21
N LEU A 322 -10.28 0.12 -15.34
CA LEU A 322 -8.93 0.70 -15.39
C LEU A 322 -8.23 0.42 -16.74
N GLN A 323 -8.32 -0.81 -17.25
CA GLN A 323 -7.79 -1.21 -18.56
C GLN A 323 -8.31 -0.31 -19.70
N ARG A 324 -9.62 -0.01 -19.69
CA ARG A 324 -10.26 0.88 -20.68
C ARG A 324 -9.84 2.34 -20.55
N LEU A 325 -9.53 2.79 -19.32
CA LEU A 325 -9.05 4.17 -19.08
C LEU A 325 -7.62 4.37 -19.56
N ILE A 326 -6.74 3.37 -19.42
CA ILE A 326 -5.33 3.50 -19.85
C ILE A 326 -5.12 3.24 -21.34
N GLN A 327 -5.96 2.44 -22.00
CA GLN A 327 -5.79 2.05 -23.40
C GLN A 327 -5.51 3.22 -24.36
N PRO A 328 -6.29 4.34 -24.37
CA PRO A 328 -6.04 5.44 -25.30
C PRO A 328 -4.70 6.14 -25.05
N TRP A 329 -4.30 6.26 -23.77
CA TRP A 329 -3.02 6.83 -23.37
C TRP A 329 -1.86 5.92 -23.79
N SER A 330 -1.94 4.61 -23.52
CA SER A 330 -0.90 3.64 -23.90
C SER A 330 -0.63 3.66 -25.41
N MET A 331 -1.70 3.67 -26.23
CA MET A 331 -1.58 3.74 -27.69
C MET A 331 -1.02 5.08 -28.17
N ALA A 332 -1.41 6.21 -27.55
CA ALA A 332 -0.87 7.52 -27.91
C ALA A 332 0.63 7.65 -27.59
N MET A 333 1.07 7.13 -26.44
CA MET A 333 2.49 7.11 -26.06
C MET A 333 3.32 6.20 -26.99
N ALA A 334 2.77 5.05 -27.40
CA ALA A 334 3.42 4.15 -28.36
C ALA A 334 3.73 4.85 -29.70
N GLN A 335 2.79 5.65 -30.21
CA GLN A 335 2.95 6.43 -31.45
C GLN A 335 3.95 7.59 -31.35
N GLN A 336 4.28 8.06 -30.14
CA GLN A 336 5.32 9.06 -29.93
C GLN A 336 6.71 8.40 -29.95
N ASN A 337 6.84 7.22 -29.34
CA ASN A 337 8.08 6.46 -29.29
C ASN A 337 8.54 5.94 -30.67
N SER A 338 7.62 5.74 -31.62
CA SER A 338 7.93 5.26 -32.98
C SER A 338 8.30 6.37 -33.99
N ARG A 339 8.53 7.61 -33.52
CA ARG A 339 8.91 8.77 -34.36
C ARG A 339 10.36 9.23 -34.17
N PHE A 340 11.16 8.43 -33.45
CA PHE A 340 12.58 8.62 -33.19
C PHE A 340 13.34 7.33 -33.54
#